data_AF-A0A956BLV1-F1
#
_entry.id   AF-A0A956BLV1-F1
#
_cell.length_a   1.000
_cell.length_b   1.000
_cell.length_c   1.000
_cell.angle_alpha   90.00
_cell.angle_beta   90.00
_cell.angle_gamma   90.00
#
_symmetry.space_group_name_H-M   'P 1'
#
loop_
_entity.id
_entity.type
_entity.pdbx_description
1 polymer ?
#
loop_
_entity_poly.entity_id
_entity_poly.type
_entity_poly.pdbx_seq_one_letter_code
_entity_poly.pdbx_strand_id
1 'polypeptide(L)'
;MSTTLMALVAFSQAFAQNPSDWQFMGTPVLTPDASVAWAADSVSSPSVVYDSIRGRYLMFFEARTPYTNSHCPQGIWRLGMATSPDGVSWTIVPDAVVPSNPTGWGASTYYNCVAAHPTAFFSPNNRGTSQGKVWVWFKSEQIDNACQGTTRSWGCGVYTGVGLATVCFDNAGDPYRCALSNTPVLQSPDGANMGTPKMVYQTDTWRMALGIYPDIYTATGRFDDLTLDPTPILRRSVLRQTIPWVVNEVFNPAQVCDDDSAGNMDLAMFVGGRETELGATVAGSWGKAISDSSVLSYMLDTTPQVSWTG
;
A
#
# COMPACT_ATOMS: atom_id res chain seq x y z
N MET A 1 -14.68 11.48 12.86
CA MET A 1 -14.72 10.01 13.05
C MET A 1 -13.28 9.55 13.15
N SER A 2 -12.92 8.88 14.24
CA SER A 2 -11.59 8.28 14.39
C SER A 2 -11.58 6.95 13.63
N THR A 3 -10.59 6.74 12.76
CA THR A 3 -10.47 5.50 11.97
C THR A 3 -9.59 4.51 12.73
N THR A 4 -10.13 3.33 13.05
CA THR A 4 -9.43 2.22 13.70
C THR A 4 -9.11 1.12 12.71
N LEU A 5 -7.99 0.41 12.89
CA LEU A 5 -7.55 -0.66 12.01
C LEU A 5 -8.00 -2.02 12.54
N MET A 6 -8.97 -2.63 11.86
CA MET A 6 -9.40 -4.00 12.12
C MET A 6 -8.49 -4.97 11.38
N ALA A 7 -8.00 -6.01 12.06
CA ALA A 7 -7.31 -7.11 11.41
C ALA A 7 -8.30 -8.19 10.97
N LEU A 8 -8.03 -8.73 9.79
CA LEU A 8 -8.56 -10.01 9.35
C LEU A 8 -7.41 -11.01 9.44
N VAL A 9 -7.58 -12.07 10.23
CA VAL A 9 -6.53 -13.06 10.46
C VAL A 9 -6.93 -14.38 9.82
N ALA A 10 -5.99 -14.99 9.10
CA ALA A 10 -6.09 -16.35 8.61
C ALA A 10 -5.60 -17.31 9.70
N PHE A 11 -6.41 -18.30 10.07
CA PHE A 11 -6.11 -19.21 11.19
C PHE A 11 -5.38 -20.49 10.78
N SER A 12 -5.30 -20.81 9.49
CA SER A 12 -4.50 -21.91 8.98
C SER A 12 -3.14 -21.41 8.48
N GLN A 13 -2.07 -22.06 8.93
CA GLN A 13 -0.74 -21.94 8.31
C GLN A 13 -0.76 -22.37 6.83
N ALA A 14 -1.78 -23.14 6.43
CA ALA A 14 -2.11 -23.46 5.06
C ALA A 14 -3.17 -22.47 4.54
N PHE A 15 -2.67 -21.38 3.97
CA PHE A 15 -3.26 -20.47 2.99
C PHE A 15 -4.75 -20.16 3.10
N ALA A 16 -5.06 -18.88 3.23
CA ALA A 16 -6.41 -18.36 3.15
C ALA A 16 -6.95 -18.38 1.71
N GLN A 17 -7.31 -19.58 1.27
CA GLN A 17 -7.74 -19.92 -0.09
C GLN A 17 -9.24 -19.71 -0.27
N ASN A 18 -10.00 -19.94 0.80
CA ASN A 18 -11.45 -19.97 0.80
C ASN A 18 -12.04 -18.90 1.73
N PRO A 19 -13.29 -18.46 1.49
CA PRO A 19 -14.00 -17.54 2.36
C PRO A 19 -13.98 -17.95 3.85
N SER A 20 -14.05 -19.25 4.14
CA SER A 20 -14.04 -19.82 5.50
C SER A 20 -12.72 -19.66 6.24
N ASP A 21 -11.63 -19.34 5.54
CA ASP A 21 -10.30 -19.25 6.13
C ASP A 21 -10.08 -17.89 6.83
N TRP A 22 -11.00 -16.96 6.61
CA TRP A 22 -10.94 -15.58 7.11
C TRP A 22 -11.91 -15.36 8.26
N GLN A 23 -11.42 -14.75 9.34
CA GLN A 23 -12.26 -14.28 10.43
C GLN A 23 -11.85 -12.87 10.87
N PHE A 24 -12.84 -12.00 11.08
CA PHE A 24 -12.64 -10.70 11.68
C PHE A 24 -12.28 -10.84 13.15
N MET A 25 -11.17 -10.23 13.54
CA MET A 25 -10.92 -9.97 14.95
C MET A 25 -11.85 -8.83 15.34
N GLY A 26 -12.88 -9.10 16.16
CA GLY A 26 -13.88 -8.11 16.58
C GLY A 26 -13.31 -6.90 17.34
N THR A 27 -12.00 -6.87 17.58
CA THR A 27 -11.23 -5.79 18.18
C THR A 27 -10.17 -5.29 17.19
N PRO A 28 -10.01 -3.96 17.01
CA PRO A 28 -8.90 -3.39 16.26
C PRO A 28 -7.55 -3.85 16.79
N VAL A 29 -6.60 -4.15 15.90
CA VAL A 29 -5.21 -4.46 16.30
C VAL A 29 -4.35 -3.21 16.45
N LEU A 30 -4.78 -2.11 15.82
CA LEU A 30 -4.15 -0.81 15.98
C LEU A 30 -5.23 0.28 16.00
N THR A 31 -5.15 1.17 16.98
CA THR A 31 -5.99 2.36 17.08
C THR A 31 -5.11 3.61 17.03
N PRO A 32 -5.67 4.78 16.68
CA PRO A 32 -4.96 6.04 16.81
C PRO A 32 -4.45 6.24 18.24
N ASP A 33 -3.24 6.75 18.37
CA ASP A 33 -2.60 7.00 19.66
C ASP A 33 -2.44 8.50 19.87
N ALA A 34 -3.17 9.04 20.85
CA ALA A 34 -3.14 10.47 21.16
C ALA A 34 -1.75 10.95 21.65
N SER A 35 -0.89 10.05 22.14
CA SER A 35 0.49 10.37 22.49
C SER A 35 1.37 10.60 21.26
N VAL A 36 0.95 10.13 20.08
CA VAL A 36 1.60 10.32 18.79
C VAL A 36 0.82 11.36 18.00
N ALA A 37 1.08 12.64 18.26
CA ALA A 37 0.26 13.76 17.78
C ALA A 37 -0.08 13.75 16.27
N TRP A 38 0.84 13.27 15.43
CA TRP A 38 0.60 13.22 13.98
C TRP A 38 -0.29 12.03 13.53
N ALA A 39 -0.44 11.01 14.38
CA ALA A 39 -1.26 9.81 14.17
C ALA A 39 -2.47 9.75 15.12
N ALA A 40 -2.78 10.84 15.81
CA ALA A 40 -3.84 10.89 16.82
C ALA A 40 -5.26 10.75 16.24
N ASP A 41 -5.45 11.07 14.95
CA ASP A 41 -6.79 11.10 14.33
C ASP A 41 -7.16 9.77 13.64
N SER A 42 -6.18 9.09 13.04
CA SER A 42 -6.44 7.93 12.18
C SER A 42 -5.22 7.04 12.02
N VAL A 43 -5.46 5.73 11.87
CA VAL A 43 -4.48 4.76 11.35
C VAL A 43 -5.18 3.90 10.29
N SER A 44 -4.57 3.72 9.12
CA SER A 44 -5.17 2.96 8.01
C SER A 44 -4.14 2.33 7.07
N SER A 45 -4.64 1.54 6.12
CA SER A 45 -3.90 0.98 4.97
C SER A 45 -2.57 0.30 5.36
N PRO A 46 -2.60 -0.74 6.21
CA PRO A 46 -1.37 -1.35 6.72
C PRO A 46 -0.62 -2.12 5.63
N SER A 47 0.68 -2.26 5.85
CA SER A 47 1.55 -3.27 5.24
C SER A 47 2.39 -3.89 6.34
N VAL A 48 2.33 -5.21 6.49
CA VAL A 48 3.07 -5.94 7.52
C VAL A 48 4.20 -6.75 6.90
N VAL A 49 5.38 -6.70 7.50
CA VAL A 49 6.53 -7.57 7.17
C VAL A 49 7.12 -8.16 8.45
N TYR A 50 7.82 -9.27 8.31
CA TYR A 50 8.52 -9.92 9.43
C TYR A 50 10.02 -9.59 9.38
N ASP A 51 10.54 -8.98 10.44
CA ASP A 51 11.96 -8.78 10.70
C ASP A 51 12.53 -10.09 11.26
N SER A 52 13.03 -10.94 10.36
CA SER A 52 13.56 -12.26 10.72
C SER A 52 14.88 -12.20 11.49
N ILE A 53 15.54 -11.05 11.53
CA ILE A 53 16.79 -10.86 12.28
C ILE A 53 16.48 -10.69 13.77
N ARG A 54 15.42 -9.94 14.10
CA ARG A 54 15.02 -9.64 15.49
C ARG A 54 13.82 -10.42 15.97
N GLY A 55 13.18 -11.20 15.11
CA GLY A 55 12.02 -12.01 15.45
C GLY A 55 10.80 -11.18 15.84
N ARG A 56 10.46 -10.17 15.03
CA ARG A 56 9.32 -9.27 15.28
C ARG A 56 8.60 -8.88 13.99
N TYR A 57 7.35 -8.50 14.11
CA TYR A 57 6.55 -7.91 13.04
C TYR A 57 6.72 -6.40 12.99
N LEU A 58 6.70 -5.87 11.78
CA LEU A 58 6.73 -4.43 11.48
C LEU A 58 5.50 -4.10 10.65
N MET A 59 4.69 -3.15 11.11
CA MET A 59 3.55 -2.62 10.37
C MET A 59 3.88 -1.21 9.92
N PHE A 60 3.78 -0.97 8.62
CA PHE A 60 3.79 0.36 8.03
C PHE A 60 2.35 0.76 7.77
N PHE A 61 1.97 1.95 8.19
CA PHE A 61 0.59 2.42 8.09
C PHE A 61 0.57 3.89 7.70
N GLU A 62 -0.55 4.35 7.18
CA GLU A 62 -0.76 5.78 6.94
C GLU A 62 -1.56 6.40 8.09
N ALA A 63 -1.31 7.67 8.35
CA ALA A 63 -2.16 8.49 9.21
C ALA A 63 -2.38 9.86 8.58
N ARG A 64 -3.58 10.38 8.75
CA ARG A 64 -3.95 11.74 8.42
C ARG A 64 -3.67 12.65 9.60
N THR A 65 -2.88 13.70 9.39
CA THR A 65 -2.81 14.80 10.35
C THR A 65 -4.05 15.72 10.24
N PRO A 66 -4.48 16.35 11.34
CA PRO A 66 -5.67 17.20 11.38
C PRO A 66 -5.76 18.24 10.25
N TYR A 67 -6.98 18.46 9.78
CA TYR A 67 -7.33 19.24 8.60
C TYR A 67 -7.16 20.75 8.81
N THR A 68 -6.04 21.34 8.36
CA THR A 68 -5.87 22.81 8.42
C THR A 68 -5.17 23.41 7.20
N ASN A 69 -4.96 22.66 6.11
CA ASN A 69 -4.18 23.16 4.99
C ASN A 69 -4.98 23.27 3.69
N SER A 70 -5.15 24.50 3.21
CA SER A 70 -5.84 24.81 1.94
C SER A 70 -5.13 24.27 0.69
N HIS A 71 -3.84 23.97 0.77
CA HIS A 71 -3.07 23.38 -0.33
C HIS A 71 -3.23 21.86 -0.44
N CYS A 72 -3.71 21.19 0.62
CA CYS A 72 -3.95 19.75 0.64
C CYS A 72 -5.40 19.49 1.07
N PRO A 73 -6.38 19.72 0.17
CA PRO A 73 -7.80 19.68 0.51
C PRO A 73 -8.30 18.28 0.91
N GLN A 74 -7.51 17.22 0.69
CA GLN A 74 -7.79 15.85 1.15
C GLN A 74 -7.12 15.51 2.49
N GLY A 75 -6.50 16.52 3.13
CA GLY A 75 -5.69 16.36 4.32
C GLY A 75 -4.23 16.06 4.01
N ILE A 76 -3.43 16.08 5.06
CA ILE A 76 -2.01 15.77 4.99
C ILE A 76 -1.81 14.36 5.52
N TRP A 77 -1.17 13.50 4.72
CA TRP A 77 -0.96 12.09 5.05
C TRP A 77 0.52 11.75 5.18
N ARG A 78 0.82 10.95 6.20
CA ARG A 78 2.18 10.51 6.55
C ARG A 78 2.20 9.01 6.71
N LEU A 79 3.39 8.41 6.62
CA LEU A 79 3.58 7.01 6.95
C LEU A 79 4.27 6.85 8.30
N GLY A 80 3.67 6.03 9.15
CA GLY A 80 4.23 5.55 10.41
C GLY A 80 4.76 4.14 10.33
N MET A 81 5.29 3.71 11.47
CA MET A 81 5.61 2.32 11.72
C MET A 81 5.15 1.93 13.13
N ALA A 82 4.70 0.69 13.28
CA ALA A 82 4.48 0.05 14.57
C ALA A 82 5.25 -1.27 14.61
N THR A 83 5.66 -1.70 15.80
CA THR A 83 6.33 -2.99 16.01
C THR A 83 5.45 -3.91 16.86
N SER A 84 5.58 -5.21 16.66
CA SER A 84 4.85 -6.22 17.43
C SER A 84 5.67 -7.51 17.57
N PRO A 85 5.73 -8.13 18.75
CA PRO A 85 6.38 -9.43 18.92
C PRO A 85 5.53 -10.60 18.41
N ASP A 86 4.21 -10.42 18.28
CA ASP A 86 3.22 -11.50 18.07
C ASP A 86 2.28 -11.25 16.88
N GLY A 87 2.36 -10.08 16.24
CA GLY A 87 1.49 -9.67 15.14
C GLY A 87 0.12 -9.15 15.58
N VAL A 88 -0.15 -9.09 16.89
CA VAL A 88 -1.45 -8.72 17.48
C VAL A 88 -1.33 -7.51 18.40
N SER A 89 -0.27 -7.46 19.22
CA SER A 89 0.02 -6.39 20.17
C SER A 89 1.00 -5.41 19.55
N TRP A 90 0.54 -4.22 19.18
CA TRP A 90 1.32 -3.24 18.41
C TRP A 90 1.71 -2.00 19.20
N THR A 91 2.95 -1.56 19.04
CA THR A 91 3.48 -0.32 19.61
C THR A 91 3.87 0.65 18.49
N ILE A 92 3.22 1.82 18.44
CA ILE A 92 3.53 2.86 17.44
C ILE A 92 4.89 3.48 17.75
N VAL A 93 5.69 3.65 16.70
CA VAL A 93 6.92 4.44 16.75
C VAL A 93 6.57 5.92 16.65
N PRO A 94 7.04 6.78 17.58
CA PRO A 94 6.59 8.17 17.66
C PRO A 94 6.86 9.00 16.39
N ASP A 95 7.95 8.72 15.67
CA ASP A 95 8.32 9.46 14.47
C ASP A 95 7.75 8.81 13.20
N ALA A 96 7.23 9.66 12.31
CA ALA A 96 6.81 9.22 10.98
C ALA A 96 8.03 8.79 10.14
N VAL A 97 7.98 7.58 9.58
CA VAL A 97 9.03 7.08 8.68
C VAL A 97 9.05 7.86 7.37
N VAL A 98 7.88 8.24 6.85
CA VAL A 98 7.74 9.18 5.72
C VAL A 98 6.90 10.37 6.16
N PRO A 99 7.52 11.52 6.48
CA PRO A 99 6.79 12.72 6.85
C PRO A 99 6.14 13.32 5.62
N SER A 100 4.99 13.94 5.81
CA SER A 100 4.44 14.88 4.84
C SER A 100 5.31 16.12 4.81
N ASN A 101 5.54 16.68 3.62
CA ASN A 101 6.19 17.99 3.48
C ASN A 101 7.55 18.09 4.22
N PRO A 102 8.56 17.26 3.87
CA PRO A 102 9.82 17.18 4.60
C PRO A 102 10.64 18.49 4.57
N THR A 103 10.28 19.43 3.72
CA THR A 103 11.08 20.62 3.38
C THR A 103 10.29 21.94 3.43
N GLY A 104 9.03 21.91 3.89
CA GLY A 104 8.17 23.10 3.98
C GLY A 104 7.38 23.40 2.69
N TRP A 105 6.28 24.16 2.85
CA TRP A 105 5.41 24.54 1.74
C TRP A 105 6.19 25.42 0.73
N GLY A 106 6.38 24.90 -0.49
CA GLY A 106 7.19 25.56 -1.53
C GLY A 106 8.44 24.77 -1.95
N ALA A 107 8.78 23.70 -1.23
CA ALA A 107 9.89 22.83 -1.62
C ALA A 107 9.48 21.74 -2.62
N SER A 108 10.43 21.36 -3.47
CA SER A 108 10.27 20.53 -4.66
C SER A 108 10.19 19.02 -4.38
N THR A 109 9.23 18.59 -3.56
CA THR A 109 8.97 17.14 -3.40
C THR A 109 7.69 16.76 -4.11
N TYR A 110 7.65 15.51 -4.58
CA TYR A 110 6.50 14.95 -5.29
C TYR A 110 5.39 14.46 -4.32
N TYR A 111 5.57 14.54 -3.00
CA TYR A 111 4.63 13.98 -2.01
C TYR A 111 4.33 14.95 -0.85
N ASN A 112 4.24 16.25 -1.12
CA ASN A 112 4.08 17.25 -0.06
C ASN A 112 2.67 17.25 0.58
N CYS A 113 1.66 16.65 -0.04
CA CYS A 113 0.34 16.44 0.56
C CYS A 113 0.14 15.03 1.11
N VAL A 114 0.45 14.01 0.31
CA VAL A 114 0.10 12.63 0.65
C VAL A 114 1.28 11.72 0.45
N ALA A 115 1.68 11.05 1.53
CA ALA A 115 2.36 9.76 1.49
C ALA A 115 1.40 8.72 2.10
N ALA A 116 0.90 7.81 1.27
CA ALA A 116 -0.21 6.93 1.61
C ALA A 116 -0.02 5.52 1.05
N HIS A 117 -0.87 4.61 1.49
CA HIS A 117 -1.01 3.25 0.97
C HIS A 117 0.33 2.49 0.89
N PRO A 118 1.05 2.34 2.02
CA PRO A 118 2.35 1.71 2.01
C PRO A 118 2.30 0.25 1.52
N THR A 119 3.41 -0.16 0.91
CA THR A 119 3.81 -1.57 0.81
C THR A 119 5.26 -1.67 1.27
N ALA A 120 5.52 -2.67 2.09
CA ALA A 120 6.81 -2.88 2.72
C ALA A 120 7.42 -4.21 2.27
N PHE A 121 8.74 -4.23 2.12
CA PHE A 121 9.52 -5.45 1.89
C PHE A 121 10.72 -5.45 2.82
N PHE A 122 10.84 -6.48 3.66
CA PHE A 122 12.00 -6.66 4.54
C PHE A 122 13.11 -7.42 3.81
N SER A 123 14.32 -6.87 3.83
CA SER A 123 15.53 -7.51 3.32
C SER A 123 16.48 -7.81 4.47
N PRO A 124 16.70 -9.08 4.84
CA PRO A 124 17.65 -9.44 5.89
C PRO A 124 19.11 -9.19 5.45
N ASN A 125 19.38 -9.23 4.15
CA ASN A 125 20.73 -9.18 3.59
C ASN A 125 21.06 -7.77 3.10
N ASN A 126 21.52 -6.90 4.00
CA ASN A 126 22.01 -5.58 3.62
C ASN A 126 23.55 -5.57 3.52
N ARG A 127 24.11 -6.13 2.44
CA ARG A 127 25.55 -6.09 2.04
C ARG A 127 26.54 -5.56 3.12
N GLY A 128 26.70 -6.28 4.23
CA GLY A 128 27.64 -5.95 5.30
C GLY A 128 27.06 -5.42 6.63
N THR A 129 25.75 -5.22 6.78
CA THR A 129 25.12 -4.94 8.07
C THR A 129 24.22 -6.09 8.50
N SER A 130 24.34 -6.50 9.76
CA SER A 130 23.48 -7.53 10.40
C SER A 130 22.12 -6.99 10.82
N GLN A 131 21.74 -5.79 10.40
CA GLN A 131 20.57 -5.06 10.93
C GLN A 131 19.32 -5.21 10.05
N GLY A 132 19.46 -5.71 8.82
CA GLY A 132 18.38 -5.71 7.82
C GLY A 132 17.96 -4.30 7.39
N LYS A 133 17.04 -4.22 6.44
CA LYS A 133 16.37 -2.97 6.04
C LYS A 133 14.98 -3.24 5.49
N VAL A 134 14.14 -2.21 5.47
CA VAL A 134 12.83 -2.27 4.83
C VAL A 134 12.77 -1.26 3.69
N TRP A 135 12.38 -1.72 2.51
CA TRP A 135 11.94 -0.85 1.42
C TRP A 135 10.45 -0.59 1.58
N VAL A 136 10.06 0.69 1.52
CA VAL A 136 8.67 1.12 1.66
C VAL A 136 8.30 1.92 0.42
N TRP A 137 7.40 1.38 -0.40
CA TRP A 137 6.81 2.10 -1.52
C TRP A 137 5.48 2.69 -1.09
N PHE A 138 5.13 3.84 -1.65
CA PHE A 138 3.96 4.57 -1.21
C PHE A 138 3.35 5.42 -2.33
N LYS A 139 2.03 5.56 -2.32
CA LYS A 139 1.33 6.54 -3.15
C LYS A 139 1.80 7.94 -2.77
N SER A 140 2.09 8.76 -3.77
CA SER A 140 2.49 10.16 -3.59
C SER A 140 1.52 11.14 -4.22
N GLU A 141 1.15 12.17 -3.46
CA GLU A 141 0.45 13.34 -4.00
C GLU A 141 1.12 14.66 -3.60
N GLN A 142 1.12 15.59 -4.54
CA GLN A 142 1.58 16.96 -4.36
C GLN A 142 0.43 17.98 -4.43
N ILE A 143 0.69 19.21 -4.01
CA ILE A 143 -0.21 20.35 -4.18
C ILE A 143 -0.53 20.61 -5.67
N ASP A 144 -1.78 20.96 -5.99
CA ASP A 144 -2.29 21.18 -7.37
C ASP A 144 -1.54 22.27 -8.17
N ASN A 145 -0.72 23.09 -7.51
CA ASN A 145 0.05 24.17 -8.12
C ASN A 145 1.56 24.03 -7.93
N ALA A 146 2.10 22.82 -7.71
CA ALA A 146 3.52 22.59 -7.42
C ALA A 146 4.50 23.11 -8.49
N CYS A 147 4.04 23.34 -9.73
CA CYS A 147 4.87 23.71 -10.88
C CYS A 147 4.96 25.21 -11.18
N GLN A 148 4.74 26.12 -10.22
CA GLN A 148 4.79 27.57 -10.49
C GLN A 148 6.11 27.99 -11.20
N GLY A 149 6.07 28.10 -12.54
CA GLY A 149 7.19 28.51 -13.39
C GLY A 149 8.15 27.42 -13.88
N THR A 150 8.09 26.17 -13.40
CA THR A 150 8.94 25.07 -13.91
C THR A 150 8.22 23.71 -13.88
N THR A 151 8.10 23.06 -15.04
CA THR A 151 7.58 21.69 -15.13
C THR A 151 8.61 20.73 -14.55
N ARG A 152 8.23 19.96 -13.53
CA ARG A 152 9.06 18.92 -12.93
C ARG A 152 9.05 17.66 -13.78
N SER A 153 10.05 16.79 -13.61
CA SER A 153 10.14 15.53 -14.34
C SER A 153 8.99 14.57 -14.04
N TRP A 154 8.33 14.69 -12.89
CA TRP A 154 7.14 13.93 -12.49
C TRP A 154 5.82 14.67 -12.76
N GLY A 155 5.88 15.77 -13.51
CA GLY A 155 4.69 16.54 -13.88
C GLY A 155 4.13 17.42 -12.76
N CYS A 156 2.95 17.98 -13.05
CA CYS A 156 2.29 19.01 -12.24
C CYS A 156 0.95 18.56 -11.67
N GLY A 157 0.51 17.35 -12.02
CA GLY A 157 -0.70 16.76 -11.46
C GLY A 157 -0.56 16.51 -9.96
N VAL A 158 -1.72 16.35 -9.31
CA VAL A 158 -1.82 16.01 -7.88
C VAL A 158 -1.16 14.67 -7.62
N TYR A 159 -1.49 13.66 -8.42
CA TYR A 159 -0.93 12.32 -8.33
C TYR A 159 0.40 12.27 -9.09
N THR A 160 1.50 12.20 -8.36
CA THR A 160 2.84 12.24 -8.98
C THR A 160 3.40 10.87 -9.29
N GLY A 161 2.91 9.82 -8.62
CA GLY A 161 3.46 8.49 -8.78
C GLY A 161 3.51 7.65 -7.50
N VAL A 162 4.48 6.73 -7.49
CA VAL A 162 4.87 5.93 -6.33
C VAL A 162 6.25 6.38 -5.85
N GLY A 163 6.34 6.76 -4.59
CA GLY A 163 7.60 7.06 -3.91
C GLY A 163 8.26 5.81 -3.32
N LEU A 164 9.53 5.97 -2.92
CA LEU A 164 10.31 4.94 -2.26
C LEU A 164 11.06 5.53 -1.06
N ALA A 165 10.88 4.92 0.10
CA ALA A 165 11.68 5.15 1.30
C ALA A 165 12.44 3.88 1.69
N THR A 166 13.57 4.05 2.37
CA THR A 166 14.25 2.94 3.04
C THR A 166 14.33 3.23 4.53
N VAL A 167 13.87 2.26 5.32
CA VAL A 167 13.98 2.27 6.77
C VAL A 167 15.09 1.30 7.18
N CYS A 168 16.03 1.82 7.95
CA CYS A 168 17.13 1.08 8.53
C CYS A 168 16.93 0.96 10.04
N PHE A 169 17.71 0.10 10.68
CA PHE A 169 17.66 -0.12 12.12
C PHE A 169 19.04 0.07 12.70
N ASP A 170 19.13 0.73 13.84
CA ASP A 170 20.41 0.85 14.54
C ASP A 170 20.76 -0.45 15.30
N ASN A 171 21.79 -0.38 16.15
CA ASN A 171 22.22 -1.51 16.96
C ASN A 171 21.20 -1.91 18.04
N ALA A 172 20.41 -0.97 18.55
CA ALA A 172 19.31 -1.25 19.48
C ALA A 172 18.10 -1.85 18.75
N GLY A 173 18.05 -1.73 17.42
CA GLY A 173 16.90 -2.12 16.61
C GLY A 173 15.88 -1.00 16.50
N ASP A 174 16.24 0.23 16.88
CA ASP A 174 15.40 1.38 16.69
C ASP A 174 15.39 1.79 15.21
N PRO A 175 14.20 2.01 14.64
CA PRO A 175 14.04 2.34 13.24
C PRO A 175 14.45 3.79 12.98
N TYR A 176 15.09 4.03 11.84
CA TYR A 176 15.31 5.37 11.32
C TYR A 176 15.21 5.37 9.80
N ARG A 177 14.78 6.50 9.23
CA ARG A 177 14.79 6.67 7.78
C ARG A 177 16.22 6.88 7.30
N CYS A 178 16.76 5.92 6.56
CA CYS A 178 18.10 6.03 6.00
C CYS A 178 18.13 6.57 4.57
N ALA A 179 17.06 6.40 3.79
CA ALA A 179 16.95 6.99 2.46
C ALA A 179 15.50 7.35 2.09
N LEU A 180 15.37 8.34 1.21
CA LEU A 180 14.10 8.76 0.62
C LEU A 180 14.38 9.18 -0.81
N SER A 181 13.66 8.59 -1.77
CA SER A 181 13.82 8.98 -3.17
C SER A 181 13.34 10.41 -3.39
N ASN A 182 14.11 11.17 -4.18
CA ASN A 182 13.78 12.55 -4.56
C ASN A 182 12.88 12.64 -5.80
N THR A 183 12.66 11.51 -6.48
CA THR A 183 11.71 11.36 -7.60
C THR A 183 10.81 10.15 -7.34
N PRO A 184 9.60 10.10 -7.92
CA PRO A 184 8.83 8.86 -7.95
C PRO A 184 9.65 7.75 -8.63
N VAL A 185 9.56 6.52 -8.12
CA VAL A 185 10.13 5.31 -8.75
C VAL A 185 9.20 4.75 -9.83
N LEU A 186 7.96 5.21 -9.84
CA LEU A 186 6.98 5.02 -10.91
C LEU A 186 6.19 6.31 -11.04
N GLN A 187 6.16 6.93 -12.21
CA GLN A 187 5.39 8.16 -12.43
C GLN A 187 3.91 7.85 -12.69
N SER A 188 3.02 8.75 -12.26
CA SER A 188 1.61 8.63 -12.63
C SER A 188 1.40 8.98 -14.11
N PRO A 189 0.77 8.12 -14.93
CA PRO A 189 0.43 8.45 -16.31
C PRO A 189 -0.53 9.64 -16.34
N ASP A 190 -0.09 10.76 -16.91
CA ASP A 190 -0.89 11.99 -17.07
C ASP A 190 -1.55 12.49 -15.77
N GLY A 191 -0.95 12.21 -14.60
CA GLY A 191 -1.50 12.56 -13.30
C GLY A 191 -2.77 11.79 -12.93
N ALA A 192 -2.97 10.59 -13.48
CA ALA A 192 -4.08 9.72 -13.15
C ALA A 192 -4.15 9.42 -11.63
N ASN A 193 -5.38 9.26 -11.12
CA ASN A 193 -5.60 8.86 -9.74
C ASN A 193 -5.13 7.41 -9.55
N MET A 194 -3.96 7.27 -8.94
CA MET A 194 -3.33 5.99 -8.67
C MET A 194 -3.14 5.76 -7.18
N GLY A 195 -3.09 4.51 -6.74
CA GLY A 195 -2.89 4.18 -5.35
C GLY A 195 -2.65 2.71 -5.08
N THR A 196 -2.46 2.41 -3.79
CA THR A 196 -2.30 1.04 -3.29
C THR A 196 -1.26 0.23 -4.05
N PRO A 197 -0.02 0.76 -4.18
CA PRO A 197 1.07 -0.04 -4.71
C PRO A 197 1.27 -1.26 -3.80
N LYS A 198 1.43 -2.44 -4.38
CA LYS A 198 1.88 -3.65 -3.72
C LYS A 198 3.00 -4.28 -4.48
N MET A 199 4.06 -4.59 -3.77
CA MET A 199 5.30 -5.07 -4.34
C MET A 199 5.53 -6.53 -4.02
N VAL A 200 5.96 -7.27 -5.04
CA VAL A 200 6.50 -8.62 -4.90
C VAL A 200 7.81 -8.72 -5.68
N TYR A 201 8.72 -9.54 -5.18
CA TYR A 201 9.95 -9.90 -5.88
C TYR A 201 9.84 -11.35 -6.35
N GLN A 202 9.89 -11.56 -7.66
CA GLN A 202 9.71 -12.87 -8.28
C GLN A 202 10.64 -12.99 -9.48
N THR A 203 11.33 -14.13 -9.62
CA THR A 203 12.20 -14.43 -10.78
C THR A 203 13.15 -13.28 -11.12
N ASP A 204 13.91 -12.80 -10.13
CA ASP A 204 14.87 -11.70 -10.24
C ASP A 204 14.29 -10.33 -10.65
N THR A 205 12.98 -10.18 -10.70
CA THR A 205 12.29 -8.96 -11.14
C THR A 205 11.35 -8.45 -10.05
N TRP A 206 11.30 -7.13 -9.86
CA TRP A 206 10.29 -6.53 -9.02
C TRP A 206 9.02 -6.31 -9.83
N ARG A 207 7.89 -6.69 -9.24
CA ARG A 207 6.56 -6.49 -9.81
C ARG A 207 5.73 -5.69 -8.82
N MET A 208 5.03 -4.70 -9.34
CA MET A 208 4.05 -3.91 -8.61
C MET A 208 2.67 -4.20 -9.17
N ALA A 209 1.67 -4.45 -8.33
CA ALA A 209 0.27 -4.22 -8.65
C ALA A 209 -0.20 -2.92 -8.01
N LEU A 210 -1.03 -2.16 -8.71
CA LEU A 210 -1.56 -0.90 -8.22
C LEU A 210 -2.90 -0.57 -8.86
N GLY A 211 -3.73 0.19 -8.14
CA GLY A 211 -4.95 0.75 -8.71
C GLY A 211 -4.62 2.02 -9.49
N ILE A 212 -5.14 2.13 -10.70
CA ILE A 212 -5.26 3.39 -11.44
C ILE A 212 -6.73 3.49 -11.84
N TYR A 213 -7.45 4.41 -11.20
CA TYR A 213 -8.91 4.40 -11.19
C TYR A 213 -9.51 4.30 -12.61
N PRO A 214 -10.44 3.36 -12.89
CA PRO A 214 -11.08 2.42 -11.96
C PRO A 214 -10.51 0.98 -11.99
N ASP A 215 -9.32 0.79 -12.57
CA ASP A 215 -8.75 -0.51 -12.95
C ASP A 215 -7.50 -0.86 -12.13
N ILE A 216 -7.03 -2.11 -12.22
CA ILE A 216 -5.73 -2.54 -11.67
C ILE A 216 -4.72 -2.71 -12.80
N TYR A 217 -3.53 -2.17 -12.58
CA TYR A 217 -2.39 -2.23 -13.47
C TYR A 217 -1.23 -2.96 -12.81
N THR A 218 -0.22 -3.28 -13.61
CA THR A 218 1.07 -3.76 -13.14
C THR A 218 2.20 -2.84 -13.58
N ALA A 219 3.28 -2.83 -12.82
CA ALA A 219 4.56 -2.29 -13.23
C ALA A 219 5.67 -3.31 -12.94
N THR A 220 6.74 -3.29 -13.73
CA THR A 220 7.88 -4.20 -13.55
C THR A 220 9.20 -3.47 -13.70
N GLY A 221 10.26 -3.99 -13.08
CA GLY A 221 11.61 -3.43 -13.21
C GLY A 221 12.49 -3.68 -12.01
N ARG A 222 13.31 -2.69 -11.66
CA ARG A 222 14.08 -2.68 -10.41
C ARG A 222 13.23 -2.12 -9.28
N PHE A 223 13.67 -2.33 -8.04
CA PHE A 223 12.99 -1.82 -6.85
C PHE A 223 12.85 -0.28 -6.85
N ASP A 224 13.74 0.42 -7.54
CA ASP A 224 13.85 1.88 -7.60
C ASP A 224 13.58 2.49 -8.99
N ASP A 225 13.23 1.66 -9.98
CA ASP A 225 12.99 2.06 -11.37
C ASP A 225 12.00 1.07 -12.00
N LEU A 226 10.72 1.47 -12.02
CA LEU A 226 9.61 0.64 -12.48
C LEU A 226 8.99 1.22 -13.75
N THR A 227 8.62 0.33 -14.66
CA THR A 227 7.89 0.65 -15.89
C THR A 227 6.47 0.12 -15.79
N LEU A 228 5.48 1.01 -15.96
CA LEU A 228 4.05 0.65 -15.99
C LEU A 228 3.73 -0.13 -17.27
N ASP A 229 2.95 -1.20 -17.15
CA ASP A 229 2.27 -1.79 -18.31
C ASP A 229 1.11 -0.86 -18.72
N PRO A 230 1.03 -0.41 -19.98
CA PRO A 230 -0.07 0.45 -20.43
C PRO A 230 -1.44 -0.25 -20.41
N THR A 231 -1.48 -1.58 -20.24
CA THR A 231 -2.69 -2.38 -20.22
C THR A 231 -3.08 -2.75 -18.78
N PRO A 232 -4.32 -2.49 -18.35
CA PRO A 232 -4.78 -2.96 -17.04
C PRO A 232 -4.87 -4.49 -17.04
N ILE A 233 -4.37 -5.12 -15.96
CA ILE A 233 -4.49 -6.56 -15.74
C ILE A 233 -5.89 -6.97 -15.27
N LEU A 234 -6.60 -6.06 -14.60
CA LEU A 234 -8.00 -6.24 -14.21
C LEU A 234 -8.77 -4.98 -14.56
N ARG A 235 -9.55 -5.07 -15.65
CA ARG A 235 -10.36 -3.95 -16.14
C ARG A 235 -11.78 -4.04 -15.60
N ARG A 236 -12.21 -3.02 -14.84
CA ARG A 236 -13.55 -2.93 -14.26
C ARG A 236 -14.66 -3.09 -15.29
N SER A 237 -14.50 -2.51 -16.48
CA SER A 237 -15.52 -2.58 -17.54
C SER A 237 -15.77 -3.99 -18.07
N VAL A 238 -14.77 -4.87 -17.97
CA VAL A 238 -14.86 -6.30 -18.29
C VAL A 238 -15.40 -7.06 -17.10
N LEU A 239 -14.81 -6.87 -15.91
CA LEU A 239 -15.17 -7.64 -14.70
C LEU A 239 -16.63 -7.46 -14.29
N ARG A 240 -17.19 -6.24 -14.39
CA ARG A 240 -18.60 -6.01 -14.02
C ARG A 240 -19.62 -6.81 -14.84
N GLN A 241 -19.20 -7.40 -15.96
CA GLN A 241 -20.07 -8.22 -16.81
C GLN A 241 -20.20 -9.65 -16.28
N THR A 242 -19.24 -10.11 -15.48
CA THR A 242 -19.14 -11.50 -15.02
C THR A 242 -19.02 -11.64 -13.50
N ILE A 243 -18.67 -10.56 -12.80
CA ILE A 243 -18.40 -10.54 -11.35
C ILE A 243 -19.32 -9.51 -10.69
N PRO A 244 -20.49 -9.93 -10.17
CA PRO A 244 -21.54 -9.02 -9.70
C PRO A 244 -21.11 -8.09 -8.56
N TRP A 245 -20.13 -8.50 -7.76
CA TRP A 245 -19.63 -7.71 -6.63
C TRP A 245 -18.61 -6.63 -7.04
N VAL A 246 -18.19 -6.59 -8.31
CA VAL A 246 -17.37 -5.51 -8.87
C VAL A 246 -18.29 -4.48 -9.53
N VAL A 247 -18.72 -3.47 -8.75
CA VAL A 247 -19.70 -2.48 -9.20
C VAL A 247 -19.01 -1.24 -9.79
N ASN A 248 -18.44 -0.37 -8.96
CA ASN A 248 -17.95 0.93 -9.40
C ASN A 248 -16.45 0.94 -9.72
N GLU A 249 -15.66 0.17 -8.97
CA GLU A 249 -14.19 0.18 -8.99
C GLU A 249 -13.60 -1.14 -8.52
N VAL A 250 -12.44 -1.51 -9.07
CA VAL A 250 -11.53 -2.52 -8.49
C VAL A 250 -10.38 -1.81 -7.81
N PHE A 251 -10.10 -2.13 -6.55
CA PHE A 251 -9.17 -1.36 -5.71
C PHE A 251 -8.33 -2.25 -4.79
N ASN A 252 -7.31 -1.66 -4.16
CA ASN A 252 -6.47 -2.29 -3.13
C ASN A 252 -5.96 -3.69 -3.53
N PRO A 253 -5.19 -3.84 -4.63
CA PRO A 253 -4.53 -5.10 -4.89
C PRO A 253 -3.65 -5.46 -3.69
N ALA A 254 -3.56 -6.74 -3.38
CA ALA A 254 -2.74 -7.33 -2.33
C ALA A 254 -2.14 -8.63 -2.87
N GLN A 255 -0.98 -8.50 -3.52
CA GLN A 255 -0.26 -9.64 -4.10
C GLN A 255 0.32 -10.53 -3.00
N VAL A 256 0.18 -11.84 -3.20
CA VAL A 256 0.72 -12.89 -2.34
C VAL A 256 1.30 -13.99 -3.22
N CYS A 257 2.33 -14.67 -2.75
CA CYS A 257 2.77 -15.91 -3.37
C CYS A 257 1.74 -17.00 -3.02
N ASP A 258 1.20 -17.65 -4.04
CA ASP A 258 0.31 -18.80 -3.90
C ASP A 258 1.13 -20.06 -4.11
N ASP A 259 1.16 -20.95 -3.11
CA ASP A 259 1.79 -22.26 -3.26
C ASP A 259 0.72 -23.19 -3.81
N ASP A 260 0.80 -23.52 -5.10
CA ASP A 260 -0.08 -24.53 -5.66
C ASP A 260 0.35 -25.92 -5.18
N SER A 261 -0.56 -26.90 -5.20
CA SER A 261 -0.24 -28.27 -4.79
C SER A 261 0.80 -28.95 -5.68
N ALA A 262 1.18 -28.33 -6.81
CA ALA A 262 2.20 -28.81 -7.74
C ALA A 262 3.58 -28.16 -7.48
N GLY A 263 3.70 -27.28 -6.48
CA GLY A 263 4.94 -26.57 -6.13
C GLY A 263 5.29 -25.43 -7.10
N ASN A 264 4.36 -25.01 -7.95
CA ASN A 264 4.50 -23.75 -8.68
C ASN A 264 4.09 -22.62 -7.75
N MET A 265 4.97 -21.61 -7.64
CA MET A 265 4.65 -20.37 -6.94
C MET A 265 3.99 -19.39 -7.93
N ASP A 266 2.71 -19.62 -8.19
CA ASP A 266 1.90 -18.65 -8.91
C ASP A 266 1.69 -17.40 -8.04
N LEU A 267 1.44 -16.25 -8.68
CA LEU A 267 1.08 -15.04 -7.95
C LEU A 267 -0.44 -14.99 -7.83
N ALA A 268 -0.93 -14.99 -6.60
CA ALA A 268 -2.28 -14.58 -6.33
C ALA A 268 -2.33 -13.10 -5.93
N MET A 269 -3.50 -12.52 -6.08
CA MET A 269 -3.76 -11.15 -5.70
C MET A 269 -5.16 -11.06 -5.14
N PHE A 270 -5.27 -10.55 -3.93
CA PHE A 270 -6.55 -10.18 -3.36
C PHE A 270 -6.90 -8.77 -3.81
N VAL A 271 -8.13 -8.57 -4.27
CA VAL A 271 -8.60 -7.28 -4.80
C VAL A 271 -9.98 -6.95 -4.25
N GLY A 272 -10.21 -5.70 -3.90
CA GLY A 272 -11.50 -5.19 -3.50
C GLY A 272 -12.35 -4.77 -4.71
N GLY A 273 -13.65 -4.95 -4.59
CA GLY A 273 -14.69 -4.33 -5.42
C GLY A 273 -15.60 -3.51 -4.51
N ARG A 274 -15.84 -2.24 -4.84
CA ARG A 274 -16.71 -1.37 -4.02
C ARG A 274 -17.84 -0.77 -4.81
N GLU A 275 -18.97 -0.62 -4.13
CA GLU A 275 -20.08 0.22 -4.53
C GLU A 275 -19.96 1.54 -3.78
N THR A 276 -20.07 2.62 -4.54
CA THR A 276 -19.97 3.98 -4.04
C THR A 276 -21.20 4.80 -4.43
N GLU A 277 -21.75 5.53 -3.47
CA GLU A 277 -22.85 6.47 -3.66
C GLU A 277 -22.41 7.83 -3.14
N LEU A 278 -22.47 8.87 -3.99
CA LEU A 278 -22.04 10.24 -3.65
C LEU A 278 -20.61 10.33 -3.07
N GLY A 279 -19.73 9.40 -3.47
CA GLY A 279 -18.34 9.33 -3.02
C GLY A 279 -18.12 8.56 -1.71
N ALA A 280 -19.17 8.05 -1.07
CA ALA A 280 -19.07 7.16 0.09
C ALA A 280 -19.17 5.69 -0.34
N THR A 281 -18.41 4.80 0.30
CA THR A 281 -18.56 3.35 0.13
C THR A 281 -19.82 2.87 0.84
N VAL A 282 -20.76 2.28 0.12
CA VAL A 282 -22.03 1.77 0.67
C VAL A 282 -22.05 0.25 0.78
N ALA A 283 -21.27 -0.43 -0.05
CA ALA A 283 -21.05 -1.87 0.03
C ALA A 283 -19.68 -2.20 -0.57
N GLY A 284 -19.16 -3.36 -0.21
CA GLY A 284 -17.96 -3.86 -0.85
C GLY A 284 -17.79 -5.35 -0.64
N SER A 285 -16.93 -5.89 -1.49
CA SER A 285 -16.45 -7.26 -1.40
C SER A 285 -14.98 -7.27 -1.74
N TRP A 286 -14.29 -8.35 -1.40
CA TRP A 286 -12.99 -8.61 -1.97
C TRP A 286 -12.88 -10.07 -2.36
N GLY A 287 -12.10 -10.34 -3.40
CA GLY A 287 -11.96 -11.65 -4.01
C GLY A 287 -10.51 -11.98 -4.29
N LYS A 288 -10.25 -13.24 -4.62
CA LYS A 288 -8.93 -13.74 -5.00
C LYS A 288 -8.83 -13.79 -6.53
N ALA A 289 -7.80 -13.16 -7.07
CA ALA A 289 -7.39 -13.30 -8.45
C ALA A 289 -6.13 -14.17 -8.53
N ILE A 290 -6.09 -15.12 -9.46
CA ILE A 290 -4.94 -16.01 -9.67
C ILE A 290 -4.29 -15.64 -11.00
N SER A 291 -2.98 -15.49 -11.01
CA SER A 291 -2.25 -15.21 -12.24
C SER A 291 -2.16 -16.45 -13.13
N ASP A 292 -2.00 -16.24 -14.43
CA ASP A 292 -1.41 -17.30 -15.25
C ASP A 292 0.10 -17.46 -14.94
N SER A 293 0.74 -18.46 -15.53
CA SER A 293 2.17 -18.73 -15.35
C SER A 293 3.09 -17.64 -15.91
N SER A 294 2.58 -16.73 -16.74
CA SER A 294 3.32 -15.57 -17.26
C SER A 294 3.24 -14.37 -16.32
N VAL A 295 2.27 -14.37 -15.41
CA VAL A 295 1.92 -13.24 -14.54
C VAL A 295 1.56 -11.98 -15.33
N LEU A 296 1.02 -12.17 -16.53
CA LEU A 296 0.53 -11.08 -17.39
C LEU A 296 -1.00 -11.01 -17.41
N SER A 297 -1.68 -12.07 -17.02
CA SER A 297 -3.13 -12.09 -16.86
C SER A 297 -3.53 -12.63 -15.49
N TYR A 298 -4.69 -12.18 -15.01
CA TYR A 298 -5.27 -12.59 -13.74
C TYR A 298 -6.73 -12.97 -13.95
N MET A 299 -7.16 -14.07 -13.32
CA MET A 299 -8.55 -14.50 -13.27
C MET A 299 -9.10 -14.27 -11.87
N LEU A 300 -10.08 -13.37 -11.74
CA LEU A 300 -10.74 -13.06 -10.49
C LEU A 300 -11.94 -13.99 -10.26
N ASP A 301 -12.02 -14.58 -9.07
CA ASP A 301 -13.15 -15.43 -8.70
C ASP A 301 -14.48 -14.65 -8.71
N THR A 302 -15.51 -15.30 -9.23
CA THR A 302 -16.90 -14.81 -9.20
C THR A 302 -17.48 -14.77 -7.80
N THR A 303 -17.00 -15.63 -6.89
CA THR A 303 -17.42 -15.64 -5.49
C THR A 303 -16.47 -14.79 -4.65
N PRO A 304 -16.95 -13.79 -3.89
CA PRO A 304 -16.09 -12.99 -3.04
C PRO A 304 -15.62 -13.80 -1.82
N GLN A 305 -14.41 -13.50 -1.34
CA GLN A 305 -13.85 -14.05 -0.11
C GLN A 305 -14.57 -13.50 1.12
N VAL A 306 -14.88 -12.19 1.11
CA VAL A 306 -15.73 -11.55 2.10
C VAL A 306 -16.56 -10.47 1.43
N SER A 307 -17.77 -10.24 1.93
CA SER A 307 -18.62 -9.11 1.55
C SER A 307 -19.09 -8.36 2.79
N TRP A 308 -19.34 -7.07 2.64
CA TRP A 308 -19.87 -6.22 3.69
C TRP A 308 -20.80 -5.14 3.12
N THR A 309 -21.70 -4.65 3.97
CA THR A 309 -22.57 -3.50 3.71
C THR A 309 -22.25 -2.43 4.76
N GLY A 310 -22.17 -1.18 4.32
CA GLY A 310 -22.00 -0.01 5.19
C GLY A 310 -23.25 0.36 5.96
#